data_AF-A0A7X5JEU0-F1
#
_entry.id   AF-A0A7X5JEU0-F1
#
_cell.length_a   1.000
_cell.length_b   1.000
_cell.length_c   1.000
_cell.angle_alpha   90.00
_cell.angle_beta   90.00
_cell.angle_gamma   90.00
#
_symmetry.space_group_name_H-M   'P 1'
#
loop_
_entity.id
_entity.type
_entity.pdbx_description
1 polymer ?
#
loop_
_entity_poly.entity_id
_entity_poly.type
_entity_poly.pdbx_seq_one_letter_code
_entity_poly.pdbx_strand_id
1 'polypeptide(L)'
;MNAFKKVTLSTVDKIYSFLLLLLELFFPREFNFSELESKVDLSIIKLRDMRHLDSYYFFSYKEKIIKDAVWELKFKNNRQISKIFAGIFCAFLREKIIRGIKMKNNYDFFDEKLDGEFILIPIPIHKRRRSERGFNQCEWLCEDIIKILRKQNTRTGQRTNEINRVYEMIKYEKDILIRNEYTQKQSWSSRAERLEKLKGVFEVREKFKSKITGKKIILVDDVTTTGATIKEARRTLLESGASLVISVVIAH
;
A
#
# COMPACT_ATOMS: atom_id res chain seq x y z
N MET A 1 -9.30 -15.69 46.56
CA MET A 1 -8.50 -16.24 45.44
C MET A 1 -9.40 -16.35 44.22
N ASN A 2 -9.32 -15.41 43.28
CA ASN A 2 -9.82 -15.59 41.91
C ASN A 2 -9.09 -14.60 41.00
N ALA A 3 -7.88 -14.98 40.61
CA ALA A 3 -7.02 -14.28 39.66
C ALA A 3 -7.44 -14.56 38.20
N PHE A 4 -8.73 -14.46 37.91
CA PHE A 4 -9.29 -14.63 36.56
C PHE A 4 -10.41 -13.62 36.35
N LYS A 5 -10.04 -12.38 36.01
CA LYS A 5 -10.91 -11.41 35.30
C LYS A 5 -10.14 -10.10 35.07
N LYS A 6 -9.31 -10.09 34.03
CA LYS A 6 -8.98 -8.94 33.18
C LYS A 6 -8.01 -9.39 32.08
N VAL A 7 -8.42 -10.37 31.29
CA VAL A 7 -7.92 -10.43 29.90
C VAL A 7 -8.82 -9.46 29.15
N THR A 8 -8.30 -8.26 28.90
CA THR A 8 -8.96 -7.23 28.08
C THR A 8 -9.35 -7.83 26.73
N LEU A 9 -10.57 -7.53 26.27
CA LEU A 9 -11.10 -7.85 24.93
C LEU A 9 -10.16 -7.42 23.77
N SER A 10 -9.14 -6.59 24.04
CA SER A 10 -8.24 -5.98 23.05
C SER A 10 -7.22 -6.89 22.37
N THR A 11 -7.00 -8.14 22.81
CA THR A 11 -5.96 -9.01 22.23
C THR A 11 -6.55 -10.23 21.52
N VAL A 12 -7.62 -10.79 22.09
CA VAL A 12 -8.35 -11.92 21.49
C VAL A 12 -9.04 -11.49 20.21
N ASP A 13 -9.69 -10.33 20.19
CA ASP A 13 -10.32 -9.76 18.99
C ASP A 13 -9.27 -9.48 17.90
N LYS A 14 -8.07 -9.02 18.30
CA LYS A 14 -6.96 -8.78 17.39
C LYS A 14 -6.42 -10.05 16.76
N ILE A 15 -6.27 -11.09 17.55
CA ILE A 15 -5.85 -12.41 17.09
C ILE A 15 -6.92 -13.01 16.17
N TYR A 16 -8.20 -12.84 16.49
CA TYR A 16 -9.32 -13.33 15.69
C TYR A 16 -9.44 -12.60 14.34
N SER A 17 -9.34 -11.26 14.33
CA SER A 17 -9.28 -10.44 13.12
C SER A 17 -8.08 -10.82 12.23
N PHE A 18 -6.92 -11.03 12.83
CA PHE A 18 -5.74 -11.49 12.09
C PHE A 18 -5.96 -12.91 11.55
N LEU A 19 -6.48 -13.84 12.35
CA LEU A 19 -6.81 -15.21 11.91
C LEU A 19 -7.85 -15.24 10.79
N LEU A 20 -8.86 -14.36 10.81
CA LEU A 20 -9.83 -14.23 9.73
C LEU A 20 -9.18 -13.71 8.44
N LEU A 21 -8.33 -12.69 8.55
CA LEU A 21 -7.54 -12.23 7.41
C LEU A 21 -6.67 -13.36 6.84
N LEU A 22 -6.04 -14.15 7.71
CA LEU A 22 -5.27 -15.32 7.30
C LEU A 22 -6.15 -16.40 6.65
N LEU A 23 -7.32 -16.68 7.21
CA LEU A 23 -8.26 -17.64 6.63
C LEU A 23 -8.78 -17.18 5.26
N GLU A 24 -9.05 -15.89 5.07
CA GLU A 24 -9.38 -15.34 3.75
C GLU A 24 -8.21 -15.43 2.77
N LEU A 25 -6.97 -15.31 3.28
CA LEU A 25 -5.74 -15.44 2.49
C LEU A 25 -5.52 -16.85 1.93
N PHE A 26 -5.94 -17.89 2.65
CA PHE A 26 -5.77 -19.30 2.24
C PHE A 26 -7.06 -19.97 1.73
N PHE A 27 -8.24 -19.50 2.14
CA PHE A 27 -9.56 -20.07 1.77
C PHE A 27 -10.55 -18.98 1.33
N PRO A 28 -10.27 -18.31 0.22
CA PRO A 28 -11.08 -17.21 -0.26
C PRO A 28 -12.40 -17.72 -0.84
N ARG A 29 -13.45 -17.73 -0.01
CA ARG A 29 -14.84 -17.67 -0.50
C ARG A 29 -15.03 -16.33 -1.21
N GLU A 30 -16.02 -16.18 -2.07
CA GLU A 30 -16.29 -14.94 -2.82
C GLU A 30 -16.05 -13.68 -1.94
N PHE A 31 -14.91 -13.02 -2.17
CA PHE A 31 -14.35 -12.05 -1.21
C PHE A 31 -15.31 -10.87 -1.04
N ASN A 32 -15.91 -10.74 0.14
CA ASN A 32 -16.83 -9.67 0.47
C ASN A 32 -16.16 -8.67 1.42
N PHE A 33 -15.63 -7.60 0.84
CA PHE A 33 -14.92 -6.56 1.59
C PHE A 33 -15.74 -5.91 2.72
N SER A 34 -17.07 -5.82 2.56
CA SER A 34 -17.97 -5.30 3.60
C SER A 34 -17.93 -6.15 4.88
N GLU A 35 -17.60 -7.44 4.76
CA GLU A 35 -17.49 -8.41 5.85
C GLU A 35 -16.10 -8.39 6.50
N LEU A 36 -15.04 -8.13 5.74
CA LEU A 36 -13.69 -7.94 6.27
C LEU A 36 -13.59 -6.68 7.14
N GLU A 37 -14.21 -5.57 6.71
CA GLU A 37 -14.19 -4.30 7.47
C GLU A 37 -14.95 -4.35 8.79
N SER A 38 -15.95 -5.22 8.93
CA SER A 38 -16.67 -5.41 10.19
C SER A 38 -15.97 -6.41 11.12
N LYS A 39 -15.06 -7.24 10.58
CA LYS A 39 -14.40 -8.33 11.29
C LYS A 39 -12.91 -8.11 11.57
N VAL A 40 -12.27 -7.15 10.91
CA VAL A 40 -10.85 -6.82 11.09
C VAL A 40 -10.70 -5.49 11.80
N ASP A 41 -10.21 -5.54 13.04
CA ASP A 41 -9.78 -4.34 13.76
C ASP A 41 -8.53 -3.76 13.08
N LEU A 42 -8.73 -2.71 12.29
CA LEU A 42 -7.65 -2.00 11.58
C LEU A 42 -6.64 -1.35 12.55
N SER A 43 -6.93 -1.25 13.86
CA SER A 43 -5.94 -0.80 14.86
C SER A 43 -4.82 -1.82 15.11
N ILE A 44 -4.95 -3.06 14.59
CA ILE A 44 -3.89 -4.10 14.60
C ILE A 44 -2.84 -3.83 13.54
N ILE A 45 -3.23 -3.18 12.45
CA ILE A 45 -2.31 -2.61 11.49
C ILE A 45 -1.56 -1.54 12.25
N LYS A 46 -0.46 -1.94 12.91
CA LYS A 46 0.48 -1.02 13.50
C LYS A 46 1.07 -0.28 12.30
N LEU A 47 0.45 0.83 11.92
CA LEU A 47 1.01 1.88 11.09
C LEU A 47 2.25 2.35 11.82
N ARG A 48 3.34 1.61 11.64
CA ARG A 48 4.64 1.96 12.17
C ARG A 48 5.17 2.96 11.16
N ASP A 49 4.82 4.20 11.43
CA ASP A 49 5.34 5.34 10.71
C ASP A 49 6.87 5.23 10.67
N MET A 50 7.41 5.04 9.47
CA MET A 50 8.80 5.40 9.24
C MET A 50 8.81 6.93 9.15
N ARG A 51 8.77 7.61 10.30
CA ARG A 51 8.66 9.09 10.48
C ARG A 51 9.61 9.92 9.63
N HIS A 52 10.61 9.30 9.01
CA HIS A 52 11.62 9.93 8.16
C HIS A 52 11.35 9.78 6.65
N LEU A 53 10.30 9.06 6.23
CA LEU A 53 10.05 8.71 4.82
C LEU A 53 8.58 8.89 4.36
N ASP A 54 7.68 9.42 5.21
CA ASP A 54 6.21 9.46 4.95
C ASP A 54 5.69 8.12 4.40
N SER A 55 6.07 7.03 5.08
CA SER A 55 5.85 5.66 4.60
C SER A 55 5.11 4.81 5.62
N TYR A 56 4.09 4.09 5.15
CA TYR A 56 3.22 3.22 5.93
C TYR A 56 3.41 1.77 5.49
N TYR A 57 3.32 0.84 6.42
CA TYR A 57 3.27 -0.58 6.11
C TYR A 57 2.23 -1.32 6.93
N PHE A 58 1.66 -2.38 6.36
CA PHE A 58 0.60 -3.14 7.04
C PHE A 58 1.13 -4.24 7.95
N PHE A 59 2.20 -4.93 7.52
CA PHE A 59 2.67 -6.15 8.16
C PHE A 59 4.17 -6.19 8.39
N SER A 60 4.62 -7.03 9.34
CA SER A 60 6.02 -7.36 9.52
C SER A 60 6.43 -8.48 8.56
N TYR A 61 7.45 -8.27 7.73
CA TYR A 61 7.96 -9.29 6.81
C TYR A 61 8.68 -10.45 7.53
N LYS A 62 8.87 -10.35 8.85
CA LYS A 62 9.35 -11.45 9.70
C LYS A 62 8.29 -12.54 9.91
N GLU A 63 7.02 -12.21 9.73
CA GLU A 63 5.93 -13.16 9.90
C GLU A 63 5.91 -14.12 8.70
N LYS A 64 6.08 -15.42 8.96
CA LYS A 64 6.16 -16.46 7.92
C LYS A 64 4.97 -16.40 6.97
N ILE A 65 3.77 -16.17 7.51
CA ILE A 65 2.54 -16.15 6.73
C ILE A 65 2.48 -14.98 5.73
N ILE A 66 2.98 -13.81 6.14
CA ILE A 66 3.08 -12.62 5.27
C ILE A 66 4.16 -12.84 4.22
N LYS A 67 5.29 -13.44 4.63
CA LYS A 67 6.36 -13.82 3.71
C LYS A 67 5.86 -14.79 2.63
N ASP A 68 5.08 -15.79 3.02
CA ASP A 68 4.49 -16.79 2.12
C ASP A 68 3.45 -16.15 1.20
N ALA A 69 2.55 -15.31 1.72
CA ALA A 69 1.57 -14.56 0.92
C ALA A 69 2.24 -13.67 -0.14
N VAL A 70 3.26 -12.91 0.25
CA VAL A 70 4.05 -12.10 -0.67
C VAL A 70 4.77 -12.98 -1.71
N TRP A 71 5.25 -14.16 -1.30
CA TRP A 71 5.91 -15.09 -2.21
C TRP A 71 4.94 -15.67 -3.24
N GLU A 72 3.74 -16.08 -2.83
CA GLU A 72 2.64 -16.50 -3.70
C GLU A 72 2.28 -15.39 -4.73
N LEU A 73 2.17 -14.15 -4.26
CA LEU A 73 1.94 -13.00 -5.12
C LEU A 73 3.10 -12.77 -6.12
N LYS A 74 4.36 -12.94 -5.70
CA LYS A 74 5.54 -12.66 -6.53
C LYS A 74 5.87 -13.73 -7.55
N PHE A 75 5.59 -14.99 -7.23
CA PHE A 75 6.17 -16.12 -7.95
C PHE A 75 5.15 -17.17 -8.40
N LYS A 76 3.95 -17.19 -7.82
CA LYS A 76 2.89 -18.16 -8.17
C LYS A 76 1.75 -17.55 -8.97
N ASN A 77 1.86 -16.26 -9.32
CA ASN A 77 0.84 -15.55 -10.10
C ASN A 77 -0.54 -15.55 -9.42
N ASN A 78 -0.57 -15.73 -8.09
CA ASN A 78 -1.80 -15.87 -7.34
C ASN A 78 -2.44 -14.50 -7.10
N ARG A 79 -3.24 -14.05 -8.09
CA ARG A 79 -3.92 -12.74 -8.06
C ARG A 79 -4.93 -12.61 -6.91
N GLN A 80 -5.34 -13.71 -6.29
CA GLN A 80 -6.27 -13.66 -5.16
C GLN A 80 -5.64 -12.96 -3.95
N ILE A 81 -4.35 -13.18 -3.73
CA ILE A 81 -3.57 -12.49 -2.70
C ILE A 81 -3.56 -10.97 -2.94
N SER A 82 -3.43 -10.55 -4.20
CA SER A 82 -3.51 -9.13 -4.58
C SER A 82 -4.85 -8.49 -4.16
N LYS A 83 -5.97 -9.19 -4.39
CA LYS A 83 -7.31 -8.69 -4.00
C LYS A 83 -7.45 -8.47 -2.50
N ILE A 84 -6.86 -9.35 -1.68
CA ILE A 84 -6.92 -9.27 -0.23
C ILE A 84 -6.11 -8.07 0.27
N PHE A 85 -4.86 -7.94 -0.19
CA PHE A 85 -4.03 -6.77 0.13
C PHE A 85 -4.64 -5.47 -0.39
N ALA A 86 -5.27 -5.49 -1.57
CA ALA A 86 -6.00 -4.35 -2.12
C ALA A 86 -7.16 -3.93 -1.22
N GLY A 87 -7.88 -4.90 -0.64
CA GLY A 87 -8.92 -4.63 0.36
C GLY A 87 -8.34 -3.88 1.56
N ILE A 88 -7.31 -4.43 2.20
CA ILE A 88 -6.66 -3.77 3.36
C ILE A 88 -6.23 -2.34 3.01
N PHE A 89 -5.68 -2.15 1.82
CA PHE A 89 -5.26 -0.86 1.32
C PHE A 89 -6.45 0.11 1.16
N CYS A 90 -7.58 -0.35 0.60
CA CYS A 90 -8.80 0.45 0.48
C CYS A 90 -9.33 0.87 1.85
N ALA A 91 -9.32 -0.04 2.83
CA ALA A 91 -9.75 0.27 4.19
C ALA A 91 -8.87 1.36 4.82
N PHE A 92 -7.54 1.25 4.63
CA PHE A 92 -6.57 2.25 5.07
C PHE A 92 -6.80 3.62 4.41
N LEU A 93 -6.89 3.67 3.07
CA LEU A 93 -7.13 4.92 2.35
C LEU A 93 -8.42 5.58 2.79
N ARG A 94 -9.48 4.78 2.96
CA ARG A 94 -10.77 5.28 3.41
C ARG A 94 -10.66 5.88 4.81
N GLU A 95 -10.02 5.18 5.74
CA GLU A 95 -9.84 5.66 7.10
C GLU A 95 -9.06 6.99 7.13
N LYS A 96 -7.95 7.08 6.39
CA LYS A 96 -7.11 8.28 6.38
C LYS A 96 -7.69 9.45 5.61
N ILE A 97 -8.21 9.25 4.40
CA ILE A 97 -8.80 10.32 3.61
C ILE A 97 -10.08 10.85 4.28
N ILE A 98 -10.95 9.98 4.81
CA ILE A 98 -12.18 10.44 5.49
C ILE A 98 -11.85 11.16 6.80
N ARG A 99 -10.90 10.67 7.60
CA ARG A 99 -10.51 11.34 8.84
C ARG A 99 -9.88 12.70 8.57
N GLY A 100 -8.99 12.80 7.58
CA GLY A 100 -8.46 14.08 7.11
C GLY A 100 -9.54 15.06 6.69
N ILE A 101 -10.61 14.59 6.04
CA ILE A 101 -11.76 15.43 5.66
C ILE A 101 -12.61 15.86 6.87
N LYS A 102 -12.82 14.98 7.87
CA LYS A 102 -13.74 15.23 8.99
C LYS A 102 -13.11 15.99 10.16
N MET A 103 -11.80 15.94 10.35
CA MET A 103 -11.12 16.48 11.53
C MET A 103 -10.13 17.57 11.14
N LYS A 104 -10.58 18.83 11.11
CA LYS A 104 -9.71 19.99 10.84
C LYS A 104 -8.78 20.41 11.99
N ASN A 105 -8.86 19.81 13.19
CA ASN A 105 -8.32 20.43 14.41
C ASN A 105 -7.59 19.53 15.43
N ASN A 106 -7.21 18.27 15.14
CA ASN A 106 -6.24 17.58 16.02
C ASN A 106 -5.68 16.26 15.44
N TYR A 107 -4.36 16.27 15.19
CA TYR A 107 -3.38 15.17 15.05
C TYR A 107 -3.20 14.39 13.73
N ASP A 108 -1.89 14.13 13.50
CA ASP A 108 -1.13 13.42 12.46
C ASP A 108 -0.83 14.19 11.13
N PHE A 109 0.46 14.30 10.79
CA PHE A 109 1.01 15.06 9.64
C PHE A 109 0.41 14.65 8.28
N PHE A 110 -0.14 13.44 8.26
CA PHE A 110 -0.78 12.82 7.11
C PHE A 110 -2.17 13.41 6.83
N ASP A 111 -2.94 13.72 7.87
CA ASP A 111 -4.38 13.96 7.74
C ASP A 111 -4.68 15.35 7.17
N GLU A 112 -3.87 16.37 7.50
CA GLU A 112 -3.98 17.72 6.91
C GLU A 112 -3.60 17.77 5.42
N LYS A 113 -2.75 16.84 4.97
CA LYS A 113 -2.25 16.79 3.59
C LYS A 113 -3.10 15.92 2.67
N LEU A 114 -4.15 15.27 3.17
CA LEU A 114 -4.95 14.31 2.42
C LEU A 114 -6.18 14.87 1.68
N ASP A 115 -6.37 16.19 1.68
CA ASP A 115 -7.43 16.84 0.87
C ASP A 115 -7.03 16.96 -0.62
N GLY A 116 -7.97 16.81 -1.55
CA GLY A 116 -7.73 16.92 -3.01
C GLY A 116 -7.35 15.62 -3.75
N GLU A 117 -6.90 15.74 -4.99
CA GLU A 117 -6.62 14.59 -5.87
C GLU A 117 -5.24 13.95 -5.61
N PHE A 118 -5.21 12.61 -5.63
CA PHE A 118 -4.01 11.76 -5.55
C PHE A 118 -3.77 11.01 -6.84
N ILE A 119 -2.49 10.82 -7.18
CA ILE A 119 -2.06 9.91 -8.22
C ILE A 119 -1.54 8.63 -7.55
N LEU A 120 -2.17 7.49 -7.83
CA LEU A 120 -1.74 6.17 -7.38
C LEU A 120 -0.72 5.61 -8.37
N ILE A 121 0.51 5.38 -7.89
CA ILE A 121 1.64 4.92 -8.70
C ILE A 121 2.20 3.63 -8.08
N PRO A 122 2.31 2.53 -8.84
CA PRO A 122 3.00 1.34 -8.38
C PRO A 122 4.53 1.52 -8.51
N ILE A 123 5.30 0.91 -7.61
CA ILE A 123 6.75 0.80 -7.80
C ILE A 123 7.02 -0.02 -9.08
N PRO A 124 7.76 0.52 -10.05
CA PRO A 124 8.04 -0.19 -11.28
C PRO A 124 9.14 -1.23 -11.07
N ILE A 125 8.99 -2.35 -11.79
CA ILE A 125 10.04 -3.35 -11.93
C ILE A 125 10.82 -3.11 -13.23
N HIS A 126 12.10 -3.46 -13.24
CA HIS A 126 12.92 -3.39 -14.45
C HIS A 126 12.37 -4.33 -15.55
N LYS A 127 12.52 -3.94 -16.83
CA LYS A 127 12.05 -4.70 -18.01
C LYS A 127 12.41 -6.18 -17.97
N ARG A 128 13.66 -6.50 -17.62
CA ARG A 128 14.13 -7.89 -17.43
C ARG A 128 13.29 -8.68 -16.41
N ARG A 129 13.00 -8.12 -15.23
CA ARG A 129 12.13 -8.78 -14.23
C ARG A 129 10.70 -8.92 -14.74
N ARG A 130 10.23 -7.95 -15.51
CA ARG A 130 8.90 -7.99 -16.14
C ARG A 130 8.82 -9.13 -17.16
N SER A 131 9.87 -9.35 -17.96
CA SER A 131 9.96 -10.50 -18.87
C SER A 131 10.06 -11.83 -18.12
N GLU A 132 10.86 -11.90 -17.05
CA GLU A 132 11.02 -13.12 -16.23
C GLU A 132 9.71 -13.55 -15.55
N ARG A 133 8.92 -12.58 -15.07
CA ARG A 133 7.70 -12.85 -14.28
C ARG A 133 6.40 -12.71 -15.07
N GLY A 134 6.39 -12.00 -16.19
CA GLY A 134 5.21 -11.65 -16.97
C GLY A 134 4.37 -10.49 -16.42
N PHE A 135 4.54 -10.10 -15.14
CA PHE A 135 3.73 -9.07 -14.47
C PHE A 135 4.50 -8.29 -13.40
N ASN A 136 3.92 -7.17 -12.96
CA ASN A 136 4.34 -6.40 -11.79
C ASN A 136 3.29 -6.51 -10.69
N GLN A 137 3.70 -7.01 -9.52
CA GLN A 137 2.83 -7.23 -8.37
C GLN A 137 2.17 -5.92 -7.89
N CYS A 138 2.93 -4.83 -7.94
CA CYS A 138 2.43 -3.52 -7.51
C CYS A 138 1.39 -2.96 -8.50
N GLU A 139 1.55 -3.22 -9.80
CA GLU A 139 0.53 -2.86 -10.80
C GLU A 139 -0.79 -3.60 -10.53
N TRP A 140 -0.73 -4.90 -10.24
CA TRP A 140 -1.91 -5.69 -9.89
C TRP A 140 -2.60 -5.19 -8.61
N LEU A 141 -1.81 -4.88 -7.58
CA LEU A 141 -2.33 -4.34 -6.34
C LEU A 141 -3.08 -3.03 -6.59
N CYS A 142 -2.47 -2.09 -7.33
CA CYS A 142 -3.12 -0.83 -7.70
C CYS A 142 -4.38 -1.04 -8.55
N GLU A 143 -4.34 -1.94 -9.54
CA GLU A 143 -5.53 -2.27 -10.35
C GLU A 143 -6.68 -2.81 -9.50
N ASP A 144 -6.37 -3.72 -8.55
CA ASP A 144 -7.37 -4.32 -7.70
C ASP A 144 -7.92 -3.31 -6.68
N ILE A 145 -7.11 -2.37 -6.19
CA ILE A 145 -7.56 -1.21 -5.38
C ILE A 145 -8.61 -0.40 -6.15
N ILE A 146 -8.29 0.02 -7.38
CA ILE A 146 -9.20 0.82 -8.21
C ILE A 146 -10.50 0.05 -8.51
N LYS A 147 -10.40 -1.26 -8.79
CA LYS A 147 -11.59 -2.11 -9.01
C LYS A 147 -12.48 -2.19 -7.77
N ILE A 148 -11.90 -2.35 -6.58
CA ILE A 148 -12.66 -2.42 -5.33
C ILE A 148 -13.36 -1.08 -5.07
N LEU A 149 -12.63 0.04 -5.16
CA LEU A 149 -13.19 1.37 -4.99
C LEU A 149 -14.32 1.65 -5.99
N ARG A 150 -14.13 1.27 -7.27
CA ARG A 150 -15.16 1.41 -8.31
C ARG A 150 -16.40 0.56 -8.05
N LYS A 151 -16.24 -0.71 -7.68
CA LYS A 151 -17.38 -1.63 -7.42
C LYS A 151 -18.21 -1.17 -6.22
N GLN A 152 -17.57 -0.53 -5.24
CA GLN A 152 -18.26 0.00 -4.08
C GLN A 152 -18.99 1.30 -4.40
N ASN A 153 -18.52 2.06 -5.39
CA ASN A 153 -19.16 3.31 -5.80
C ASN A 153 -20.60 3.10 -6.34
N THR A 154 -20.86 1.96 -6.98
CA THR A 154 -22.15 1.67 -7.61
C THR A 154 -23.27 1.23 -6.64
N ARG A 155 -23.06 1.27 -5.31
CA ARG A 155 -24.07 0.84 -4.31
C ARG A 155 -24.76 2.05 -3.68
N THR A 156 -26.05 2.03 -3.34
CA THR A 156 -26.72 3.18 -2.70
C THR A 156 -26.64 3.13 -1.17
N GLY A 157 -26.25 4.24 -0.51
CA GLY A 157 -26.19 4.36 0.96
C GLY A 157 -25.21 5.46 1.46
N GLN A 158 -25.33 5.88 2.72
CA GLN A 158 -24.52 6.97 3.30
C GLN A 158 -23.01 6.64 3.32
N ARG A 159 -22.66 5.37 3.56
CA ARG A 159 -21.28 4.84 3.48
C ARG A 159 -20.76 4.81 2.04
N THR A 160 -21.64 4.76 1.05
CA THR A 160 -21.25 4.85 -0.36
C THR A 160 -20.76 6.25 -0.71
N ASN A 161 -21.38 7.31 -0.18
CA ASN A 161 -20.98 8.68 -0.49
C ASN A 161 -19.51 8.97 -0.11
N GLU A 162 -19.00 8.34 0.95
CA GLU A 162 -17.61 8.48 1.36
C GLU A 162 -16.65 7.71 0.45
N ILE A 163 -17.03 6.49 0.03
CA ILE A 163 -16.24 5.67 -0.89
C ILE A 163 -16.19 6.30 -2.28
N ASN A 164 -17.29 6.92 -2.72
CA ASN A 164 -17.39 7.64 -4.00
C ASN A 164 -16.37 8.76 -4.04
N ARG A 165 -16.29 9.55 -2.96
CA ARG A 165 -15.29 10.61 -2.83
C ARG A 165 -13.87 10.07 -2.91
N VAL A 166 -13.55 9.00 -2.19
CA VAL A 166 -12.21 8.40 -2.24
C VAL A 166 -11.86 7.92 -3.65
N TYR A 167 -12.81 7.27 -4.34
CA TYR A 167 -12.61 6.83 -5.72
C TYR A 167 -12.37 8.00 -6.69
N GLU A 168 -13.16 9.06 -6.57
CA GLU A 168 -13.04 10.27 -7.42
C GLU A 168 -11.72 11.01 -7.19
N MET A 169 -11.19 10.97 -5.97
CA MET A 169 -9.92 11.60 -5.60
C MET A 169 -8.70 10.83 -6.10
N ILE A 170 -8.79 9.56 -6.51
CA ILE A 170 -7.63 8.73 -6.84
C ILE A 170 -7.55 8.42 -8.34
N LYS A 171 -6.47 8.87 -8.98
CA LYS A 171 -6.15 8.57 -10.40
C LYS A 171 -4.99 7.58 -10.48
N TYR A 172 -5.20 6.43 -11.12
CA TYR A 172 -4.17 5.40 -11.27
C TYR A 172 -3.31 5.61 -12.52
N GLU A 173 -1.99 5.66 -12.34
CA GLU A 173 -1.04 5.97 -13.41
C GLU A 173 0.25 5.14 -13.30
N LYS A 174 0.24 3.95 -13.92
CA LYS A 174 1.38 3.01 -13.85
C LYS A 174 2.61 3.40 -14.66
N ASP A 175 2.45 4.25 -15.67
CA ASP A 175 3.52 4.56 -16.62
C ASP A 175 4.33 5.81 -16.25
N ILE A 176 3.98 6.51 -15.16
CA ILE A 176 4.69 7.73 -14.73
C ILE A 176 6.12 7.41 -14.32
N LEU A 177 6.29 6.47 -13.40
CA LEU A 177 7.58 6.09 -12.86
C LEU A 177 8.09 4.86 -13.62
N ILE A 178 9.33 4.91 -14.09
CA ILE A 178 10.01 3.78 -14.72
C ILE A 178 11.29 3.44 -13.98
N ARG A 179 11.75 2.21 -14.21
CA ARG A 179 13.01 1.70 -13.68
C ARG A 179 13.92 1.28 -14.83
N ASN A 180 14.96 2.08 -15.09
CA ASN A 180 15.84 1.89 -16.24
C ASN A 180 16.98 0.90 -15.98
N GLU A 181 17.40 0.76 -14.72
CA GLU A 181 18.53 -0.11 -14.39
C GLU A 181 18.09 -1.43 -13.74
N TYR A 182 18.66 -2.53 -14.25
CA TYR A 182 18.54 -3.84 -13.64
C TYR A 182 19.55 -4.00 -12.52
N THR A 183 19.07 -3.99 -11.29
CA THR A 183 19.89 -4.37 -10.14
C THR A 183 19.48 -5.73 -9.60
N GLN A 184 20.41 -6.70 -9.66
CA GLN A 184 20.20 -8.05 -9.12
C GLN A 184 20.24 -8.00 -7.59
N LYS A 185 19.28 -8.65 -6.92
CA LYS A 185 19.16 -8.61 -5.45
C LYS A 185 20.26 -9.42 -4.74
N GLN A 186 20.96 -10.30 -5.45
CA GLN A 186 21.81 -11.34 -4.87
C GLN A 186 23.24 -10.93 -4.51
N SER A 187 23.70 -9.71 -4.84
CA SER A 187 25.08 -9.29 -4.54
C SER A 187 25.23 -8.28 -3.40
N TRP A 188 24.16 -7.94 -2.67
CA TRP A 188 24.20 -6.79 -1.76
C TRP A 188 24.36 -7.22 -0.31
N SER A 189 25.56 -7.02 0.21
CA SER A 189 26.04 -7.41 1.54
C SER A 189 25.52 -6.49 2.65
N SER A 190 25.29 -5.20 2.37
CA SER A 190 24.96 -4.20 3.40
C SER A 190 23.85 -3.21 3.01
N ARG A 191 23.22 -2.57 4.00
CA ARG A 191 22.21 -1.51 3.80
C ARG A 191 22.76 -0.32 2.99
N ALA A 192 24.01 0.06 3.24
CA ALA A 192 24.65 1.20 2.57
C ALA A 192 24.86 0.90 1.07
N GLU A 193 25.31 -0.31 0.77
CA GLU A 193 25.52 -0.77 -0.61
C GLU A 193 24.22 -0.77 -1.43
N ARG A 194 23.08 -1.12 -0.81
CA ARG A 194 21.76 -1.04 -1.45
C ARG A 194 21.31 0.38 -1.73
N LEU A 195 21.65 1.34 -0.87
CA LEU A 195 21.27 2.73 -1.04
C LEU A 195 22.03 3.38 -2.20
N GLU A 196 23.34 3.16 -2.28
CA GLU A 196 24.16 3.68 -3.39
C GLU A 196 23.73 3.07 -4.74
N LYS A 197 23.57 1.74 -4.80
CA LYS A 197 23.20 1.05 -6.04
C LYS A 197 21.76 1.31 -6.52
N LEU A 198 20.93 1.97 -5.71
CA LEU A 198 19.58 2.36 -6.10
C LEU A 198 19.49 3.82 -6.55
N LYS A 199 20.50 4.67 -6.31
CA LYS A 199 20.49 6.05 -6.80
C LYS A 199 20.41 6.08 -8.33
N GLY A 200 19.54 6.92 -8.88
CA GLY A 200 19.35 7.11 -10.32
C GLY A 200 18.62 5.97 -11.03
N VAL A 201 18.18 4.94 -10.30
CA VAL A 201 17.55 3.75 -10.92
C VAL A 201 16.12 4.03 -11.39
N PHE A 202 15.46 5.04 -10.82
CA PHE A 202 14.12 5.46 -11.20
C PHE A 202 14.13 6.77 -11.98
N GLU A 203 13.16 6.93 -12.87
CA GLU A 203 12.94 8.14 -13.66
C GLU A 203 11.44 8.38 -13.85
N VAL A 204 11.01 9.65 -13.90
CA VAL A 204 9.68 10.01 -14.39
C VAL A 204 9.72 10.19 -15.89
N ARG A 205 8.86 9.50 -16.64
CA ARG A 205 8.84 9.68 -18.11
C ARG A 205 8.50 11.11 -18.47
N GLU A 206 9.23 11.67 -19.42
CA GLU A 206 9.13 13.08 -19.83
C GLU A 206 7.70 13.55 -20.08
N LYS A 207 6.92 12.76 -20.82
CA LYS A 207 5.51 13.06 -21.17
C LYS A 207 4.58 13.24 -19.98
N PHE A 208 4.97 12.79 -18.78
CA PHE A 208 4.17 12.88 -17.56
C PHE A 208 4.66 13.92 -16.57
N LYS A 209 5.77 14.64 -16.84
CA LYS A 209 6.29 15.65 -15.89
C LYS A 209 5.24 16.71 -15.54
N SER A 210 4.59 17.30 -16.54
CA SER A 210 3.52 18.29 -16.32
C SER A 210 2.32 17.72 -15.54
N LYS A 211 2.05 16.42 -15.69
CA LYS A 211 0.95 15.73 -15.01
C LYS A 211 1.20 15.57 -13.51
N ILE A 212 2.45 15.49 -13.08
CA ILE A 212 2.80 15.30 -11.67
C ILE A 212 3.15 16.59 -10.93
N THR A 213 3.44 17.68 -11.64
CA THR A 213 3.80 18.95 -11.02
C THR A 213 2.70 19.45 -10.07
N GLY A 214 3.07 19.72 -8.82
CA GLY A 214 2.15 20.15 -7.77
C GLY A 214 1.19 19.07 -7.26
N LYS A 215 1.24 17.85 -7.79
CA LYS A 215 0.31 16.76 -7.44
C LYS A 215 0.80 15.95 -6.25
N LYS A 216 -0.18 15.36 -5.55
CA LYS A 216 0.03 14.42 -4.44
C LYS A 216 0.06 13.00 -4.99
N ILE A 217 0.99 12.20 -4.51
CA ILE A 217 1.23 10.85 -5.01
C ILE A 217 1.11 9.84 -3.88
N ILE A 218 0.44 8.72 -4.15
CA ILE A 218 0.44 7.52 -3.32
C ILE A 218 1.26 6.46 -4.07
N LEU A 219 2.43 6.16 -3.53
CA LEU A 219 3.39 5.19 -4.05
C LEU A 219 3.16 3.83 -3.39
N VAL A 220 2.99 2.78 -4.18
CA VAL A 220 2.66 1.43 -3.70
C VAL A 220 3.80 0.46 -3.95
N ASP A 221 4.24 -0.25 -2.91
CA ASP A 221 5.21 -1.35 -3.02
C ASP A 221 4.69 -2.61 -2.31
N ASP A 222 5.20 -3.77 -2.70
CA ASP A 222 4.84 -5.02 -2.03
C ASP A 222 5.61 -5.18 -0.72
N VAL A 223 6.94 -5.15 -0.75
CA VAL A 223 7.79 -5.35 0.42
C VAL A 223 9.00 -4.46 0.34
N THR A 224 9.18 -3.67 1.39
CA THR A 224 10.42 -2.95 1.64
C THR A 224 11.21 -3.66 2.72
N THR A 225 12.54 -3.54 2.71
CA THR A 225 13.39 -4.11 3.78
C THR A 225 14.27 -3.04 4.41
N THR A 226 14.93 -2.24 3.57
CA THR A 226 15.80 -1.14 4.01
C THR A 226 15.17 0.23 3.80
N GLY A 227 14.01 0.30 3.13
CA GLY A 227 13.42 1.56 2.66
C GLY A 227 14.10 2.14 1.43
N ALA A 228 15.19 1.55 0.92
CA ALA A 228 16.00 2.16 -0.14
C ALA A 228 15.23 2.38 -1.45
N THR A 229 14.45 1.39 -1.89
CA THR A 229 13.61 1.49 -3.10
C THR A 229 12.60 2.64 -2.99
N ILE A 230 11.88 2.69 -1.86
CA ILE A 230 10.89 3.73 -1.59
C ILE A 230 11.54 5.11 -1.51
N LYS A 231 12.67 5.21 -0.78
CA LYS A 231 13.40 6.46 -0.62
C LYS A 231 13.80 7.06 -1.97
N GLU A 232 14.35 6.23 -2.86
CA GLU A 232 14.76 6.69 -4.18
C GLU A 232 13.58 7.04 -5.09
N ALA A 233 12.55 6.20 -5.14
CA ALA A 233 11.37 6.45 -5.95
C ALA A 233 10.69 7.76 -5.51
N ARG A 234 10.57 7.98 -4.19
CA ARG A 234 10.06 9.23 -3.62
C ARG A 234 10.93 10.43 -3.98
N ARG A 235 12.26 10.32 -3.83
CA ARG A 235 13.20 11.38 -4.23
C ARG A 235 12.99 11.79 -5.69
N THR A 236 12.95 10.80 -6.59
CA THR A 236 12.73 10.99 -8.03
C THR A 236 11.43 11.74 -8.34
N LEU A 237 10.33 11.34 -7.68
CA LEU A 237 9.01 11.95 -7.87
C LEU A 237 8.95 13.39 -7.34
N LEU A 238 9.55 13.65 -6.17
CA LEU A 238 9.62 14.99 -5.58
C LEU A 238 10.49 15.94 -6.43
N GLU A 239 11.66 15.49 -6.86
CA GLU A 239 12.55 16.26 -7.76
C GLU A 239 11.90 16.54 -9.12
N SER A 240 10.97 15.68 -9.55
CA SER A 240 10.19 15.89 -10.77
C SER A 240 8.95 16.78 -10.58
N GLY A 241 8.80 17.39 -9.40
CA GLY A 241 7.81 18.43 -9.11
C GLY A 241 6.56 17.98 -8.35
N ALA A 242 6.48 16.73 -7.88
CA ALA A 242 5.38 16.32 -7.01
C ALA A 242 5.39 17.13 -5.69
N SER A 243 4.21 17.55 -5.22
CA SER A 243 4.09 18.33 -3.97
C SER A 243 4.13 17.45 -2.72
N LEU A 244 3.77 16.18 -2.86
CA LEU A 244 3.76 15.19 -1.78
C LEU A 244 3.87 13.78 -2.35
N VAL A 245 4.64 12.91 -1.70
CA VAL A 245 4.76 11.50 -2.08
C VAL A 245 4.62 10.61 -0.86
N ILE A 246 3.43 10.11 -0.62
CA ILE A 246 3.14 9.16 0.44
C ILE A 246 3.49 7.75 -0.07
N SER A 247 4.13 6.92 0.74
CA SER A 247 4.36 5.52 0.37
C SER A 247 3.57 4.58 1.25
N VAL A 248 2.98 3.54 0.67
CA VAL A 248 2.24 2.51 1.40
C VAL A 248 2.70 1.15 0.88
N VAL A 249 3.17 0.31 1.79
CA VAL A 249 3.76 -0.99 1.44
C VAL A 249 3.07 -2.11 2.19
N ILE A 250 3.01 -3.31 1.61
CA ILE A 250 2.35 -4.44 2.26
C ILE A 250 3.13 -4.84 3.52
N ALA A 251 4.45 -5.00 3.40
CA ALA A 251 5.27 -5.41 4.54
C ALA A 251 6.65 -4.74 4.61
N HIS A 252 7.17 -4.63 5.83
CA HIS A 252 8.54 -4.19 6.16
C HIS A 252 9.29 -5.21 7.02
#